data_AF-A0A0Q8D2G5-F1
#
_entry.id   AF-A0A0Q8D2G5-F1
#
_cell.length_a   1.000
_cell.length_b   1.000
_cell.length_c   1.000
_cell.angle_alpha   90.00
_cell.angle_beta   90.00
_cell.angle_gamma   90.00
#
_symmetry.space_group_name_H-M   'P 1'
#
loop_
_entity.id
_entity.type
_entity.pdbx_description
1 polymer ?
#
loop_
_entity_poly.entity_id
_entity_poly.type
_entity_poly.pdbx_seq_one_letter_code
_entity_poly.pdbx_strand_id
1 'polypeptide(L)'
;MSRTTRFSDPSAVDLWDARFRWRSGGQLRDRTIDATWQRIAGALTESKGEERAYWRSRYAFAFGKWQILPDPRLLRNAGTDEPVPLLLDPVAVVNAGVFVSDPHTDSARFDHTRFSAAAAVAVRMLDDAVMEFGVEDALPMRLGVGMVGLGDALDALGVVYGSSRSPAVAGGIAQSLAMGCLQGSLILADERGGGRDEGDYGLSALWKHRALSGSMADAVPHNHRHACLTRIGRQPELARLANGASDALEPKVGVPISSGDERTLSVDAARRMIRNAVQPWVDSLLDPAAPYAPVRSEA
;
A
#
# COMPACT_ATOMS: atom_id res chain seq x y z
N MET A 1 0.50 -27.19 1.20
CA MET A 1 1.61 -26.65 0.38
C MET A 1 1.27 -25.23 -0.02
N SER A 2 2.01 -24.22 0.46
CA SER A 2 1.82 -22.85 -0.03
C SER A 2 2.24 -22.82 -1.51
N ARG A 3 1.36 -22.37 -2.42
CA ARG A 3 1.75 -22.10 -3.81
C ARG A 3 2.83 -21.01 -3.77
N THR A 4 3.94 -21.25 -4.46
CA THR A 4 4.97 -20.25 -4.73
C THR A 4 4.35 -19.02 -5.39
N THR A 5 4.88 -17.85 -5.07
CA THR A 5 4.47 -16.60 -5.71
C THR A 5 4.80 -16.66 -7.19
N ARG A 6 3.86 -16.19 -8.02
CA ARG A 6 4.01 -16.16 -9.48
C ARG A 6 3.88 -14.74 -9.97
N PHE A 7 4.74 -14.41 -10.94
CA PHE A 7 4.54 -13.26 -11.79
C PHE A 7 3.55 -13.61 -12.91
N SER A 8 2.70 -12.66 -13.29
CA SER A 8 1.83 -12.72 -14.46
C SER A 8 2.22 -11.74 -15.56
N ASP A 9 3.17 -10.84 -15.29
CA ASP A 9 3.72 -9.89 -16.26
C ASP A 9 5.25 -10.08 -16.37
N PRO A 10 5.79 -10.38 -17.58
CA PRO A 10 7.24 -10.47 -17.80
C PRO A 10 8.00 -9.20 -17.39
N SER A 11 7.41 -8.03 -17.60
CA SER A 11 8.05 -6.75 -17.27
C SER A 11 8.32 -6.61 -15.76
N ALA A 12 7.51 -7.27 -14.93
CA ALA A 12 7.68 -7.33 -13.48
C ALA A 12 8.86 -8.24 -13.08
N VAL A 13 9.05 -9.34 -13.82
CA VAL A 13 10.20 -10.25 -13.65
C VAL A 13 11.50 -9.51 -13.94
N ASP A 14 11.54 -8.79 -15.06
CA ASP A 14 12.71 -8.01 -15.46
C ASP A 14 13.06 -6.93 -14.43
N LEU A 15 12.04 -6.21 -13.94
CA LEU A 15 12.22 -5.21 -12.89
C LEU A 15 12.75 -5.84 -11.60
N TRP A 16 12.17 -6.96 -11.17
CA TRP A 16 12.64 -7.67 -9.98
C TRP A 16 14.09 -8.11 -10.14
N ASP A 17 14.44 -8.78 -11.25
CA ASP A 17 15.79 -9.29 -11.49
C ASP A 17 16.84 -8.17 -11.50
N ALA A 18 16.51 -7.04 -12.13
CA ALA A 18 17.41 -5.89 -12.27
C ALA A 18 17.54 -5.07 -10.98
N ARG A 19 16.46 -4.96 -10.17
CA ARG A 19 16.41 -3.94 -9.12
C ARG A 19 16.27 -4.47 -7.70
N PHE A 20 15.74 -5.67 -7.49
CA PHE A 20 15.38 -6.17 -6.16
C PHE A 20 15.92 -7.57 -5.85
N ARG A 21 16.37 -8.31 -6.87
CA ARG A 21 16.93 -9.65 -6.72
C ARG A 21 18.36 -9.60 -6.20
N TRP A 22 18.55 -10.06 -4.97
CA TRP A 22 19.85 -9.96 -4.30
C TRP A 22 20.90 -10.93 -4.85
N ARG A 23 22.10 -10.38 -5.05
CA ARG A 23 23.34 -11.07 -5.42
C ARG A 23 24.43 -10.63 -4.44
N SER A 24 25.21 -11.58 -3.94
CA SER A 24 26.31 -11.36 -2.98
C SER A 24 27.60 -11.88 -3.61
N GLY A 25 28.59 -11.01 -3.82
CA GLY A 25 29.84 -11.38 -4.51
C GLY A 25 29.63 -11.98 -5.91
N GLY A 26 28.60 -11.53 -6.64
CA GLY A 26 28.21 -12.09 -7.95
C GLY A 26 27.40 -13.40 -7.87
N GLN A 27 27.28 -14.03 -6.70
CA GLN A 27 26.45 -15.21 -6.50
C GLN A 27 24.99 -14.83 -6.28
N LEU A 28 24.10 -15.47 -7.04
CA LEU A 28 22.67 -15.28 -6.87
C LEU A 28 22.18 -15.90 -5.55
N ARG A 29 21.63 -15.06 -4.67
CA ARG A 29 21.05 -15.46 -3.37
C ARG A 29 19.53 -15.62 -3.46
N ASP A 30 18.84 -14.61 -3.97
CA ASP A 30 17.39 -14.66 -4.16
C ASP A 30 17.05 -15.44 -5.44
N ARG A 31 16.99 -16.77 -5.33
CA ARG A 31 16.69 -17.63 -6.50
C ARG A 31 15.27 -17.46 -7.01
N THR A 32 14.33 -17.14 -6.13
CA THR A 32 12.92 -16.89 -6.42
C THR A 32 12.46 -15.61 -5.73
N ILE A 33 11.34 -15.04 -6.17
CA ILE A 33 10.72 -13.90 -5.49
C ILE A 33 10.29 -14.27 -4.06
N ASP A 34 9.88 -15.52 -3.80
CA ASP A 34 9.63 -16.01 -2.44
C ASP A 34 10.88 -15.92 -1.54
N ALA A 35 12.09 -16.14 -2.09
CA ALA A 35 13.33 -15.96 -1.34
C ALA A 35 13.54 -14.49 -0.95
N THR A 36 13.25 -13.56 -1.87
CA THR A 36 13.22 -12.11 -1.58
C THR A 36 12.23 -11.79 -0.44
N TRP A 37 11.01 -12.34 -0.49
CA TRP A 37 10.00 -12.15 0.57
C TRP A 37 10.45 -12.70 1.92
N GLN A 38 11.04 -13.89 1.94
CA GLN A 38 11.55 -14.51 3.17
C GLN A 38 12.75 -13.78 3.76
N ARG A 39 13.61 -13.21 2.91
CA ARG A 39 14.73 -12.37 3.32
C ARG A 39 14.24 -11.09 4.00
N ILE A 40 13.38 -10.33 3.32
CA ILE A 40 12.87 -9.06 3.83
C ILE A 40 12.06 -9.28 5.11
N ALA A 41 11.14 -10.26 5.11
CA ALA A 41 10.37 -10.59 6.32
C ALA A 41 11.27 -11.06 7.48
N GLY A 42 12.36 -11.77 7.18
CA GLY A 42 13.34 -12.20 8.17
C GLY A 42 14.08 -11.03 8.81
N ALA A 43 14.51 -10.06 7.99
CA ALA A 43 15.22 -8.87 8.43
C ALA A 43 14.35 -7.94 9.27
N LEU A 44 13.09 -7.71 8.85
CA LEU A 44 12.11 -6.88 9.59
C LEU A 44 11.70 -7.45 10.96
N THR A 45 12.10 -8.67 11.28
CA THR A 45 11.67 -9.38 12.48
C THR A 45 12.84 -9.86 13.33
N GLU A 46 14.07 -9.41 13.04
CA GLU A 46 15.29 -9.89 13.68
C GLU A 46 15.23 -9.70 15.20
N SER A 47 14.83 -8.51 15.64
CA SER A 47 14.74 -8.09 17.04
C SER A 47 13.47 -8.53 17.80
N LYS A 48 12.55 -9.30 17.19
CA LYS A 48 11.21 -9.58 17.75
C LYS A 48 11.11 -10.69 18.81
N GLY A 49 12.21 -11.34 19.17
CA GLY A 49 12.18 -12.45 20.13
C GLY A 49 11.16 -13.53 19.76
N GLU A 50 10.23 -13.84 20.68
CA GLU A 50 9.25 -14.91 20.53
C GLU A 50 8.23 -14.67 19.41
N GLU A 51 7.87 -13.41 19.11
CA GLU A 51 6.91 -13.09 18.05
C GLU A 51 7.52 -13.17 16.64
N ARG A 52 8.84 -13.36 16.53
CA ARG A 52 9.58 -13.34 15.26
C ARG A 52 8.98 -14.27 14.21
N ALA A 53 8.76 -15.54 14.57
CA ALA A 53 8.25 -16.55 13.64
C ALA A 53 6.83 -16.22 13.13
N TYR A 54 6.00 -15.66 14.01
CA TYR A 54 4.63 -15.26 13.70
C TYR A 54 4.63 -14.10 12.70
N TRP A 55 5.32 -13.00 12.99
CA TRP A 55 5.35 -11.82 12.10
C TRP A 55 6.07 -12.09 10.80
N ARG A 56 7.18 -12.85 10.81
CA ARG A 56 7.87 -13.25 9.59
C ARG A 56 6.93 -13.99 8.63
N SER A 57 6.13 -14.92 9.16
CA SER A 57 5.17 -15.68 8.36
C SER A 57 4.06 -14.79 7.81
N ARG A 58 3.55 -13.84 8.61
CA ARG A 58 2.52 -12.88 8.20
C ARG A 58 3.00 -11.95 7.09
N TYR A 59 4.21 -11.41 7.21
CA TYR A 59 4.82 -10.54 6.20
C TYR A 59 5.09 -11.28 4.90
N ALA A 60 5.77 -12.43 4.97
CA ALA A 60 6.04 -13.24 3.79
C ALA A 60 4.76 -13.68 3.07
N PHE A 61 3.68 -13.99 3.82
CA PHE A 61 2.38 -14.29 3.23
C PHE A 61 1.78 -13.09 2.51
N ALA A 62 1.76 -11.90 3.13
CA ALA A 62 1.20 -10.70 2.51
C ALA A 62 1.97 -10.30 1.24
N PHE A 63 3.30 -10.37 1.26
CA PHE A 63 4.13 -10.11 0.08
C PHE A 63 3.90 -11.16 -1.00
N GLY A 64 3.87 -12.44 -0.62
CA GLY A 64 3.71 -13.54 -1.56
C GLY A 64 2.34 -13.60 -2.23
N LYS A 65 1.33 -12.96 -1.62
CA LYS A 65 -0.02 -12.76 -2.19
C LYS A 65 -0.16 -11.46 -2.98
N TRP A 66 0.93 -10.70 -3.16
CA TRP A 66 0.91 -9.37 -3.78
C TRP A 66 0.01 -8.36 -3.05
N GLN A 67 -0.33 -8.62 -1.78
CA GLN A 67 -1.23 -7.75 -1.01
C GLN A 67 -0.53 -6.49 -0.56
N ILE A 68 0.72 -6.60 -0.13
CA ILE A 68 1.55 -5.51 0.37
C ILE A 68 2.86 -5.52 -0.39
N LEU A 69 3.31 -4.36 -0.83
CA LEU A 69 4.65 -4.15 -1.37
C LEU A 69 5.41 -3.19 -0.44
N PRO A 70 6.53 -3.64 0.15
CA PRO A 70 7.37 -2.82 1.02
C PRO A 70 8.03 -1.63 0.32
N ASP A 71 8.57 -0.71 1.13
CA ASP A 71 9.41 0.40 0.68
C ASP A 71 10.52 -0.09 -0.27
N PRO A 72 10.78 0.57 -1.41
CA PRO A 72 11.86 0.17 -2.31
C PRO A 72 13.24 0.06 -1.64
N ARG A 73 13.52 0.83 -0.59
CA ARG A 73 14.76 0.72 0.20
C ARG A 73 14.83 -0.60 0.95
N LEU A 74 13.71 -1.07 1.50
CA LEU A 74 13.61 -2.38 2.15
C LEU A 74 13.75 -3.51 1.13
N LEU A 75 13.04 -3.41 -0.01
CA LEU A 75 13.11 -4.39 -1.08
C LEU A 75 14.56 -4.67 -1.53
N ARG A 76 15.33 -3.58 -1.69
CA ARG A 76 16.72 -3.62 -2.15
C ARG A 76 17.70 -4.15 -1.10
N ASN A 77 17.58 -3.69 0.15
CA ASN A 77 18.69 -3.79 1.10
C ASN A 77 18.42 -4.68 2.33
N ALA A 78 17.16 -4.85 2.74
CA ALA A 78 16.86 -5.53 4.01
C ALA A 78 17.32 -6.99 3.98
N GLY A 79 18.22 -7.39 4.89
CA GLY A 79 18.77 -8.75 4.95
C GLY A 79 19.76 -9.07 3.81
N THR A 80 20.32 -8.05 3.17
CA THR A 80 21.45 -8.19 2.22
C THR A 80 22.77 -7.79 2.89
N ASP A 81 23.87 -7.86 2.15
CA ASP A 81 25.18 -7.35 2.60
C ASP A 81 25.24 -5.82 2.60
N GLU A 82 24.28 -5.15 1.96
CA GLU A 82 24.16 -3.69 1.92
C GLU A 82 23.27 -3.19 3.07
N PRO A 83 23.65 -2.10 3.76
CA PRO A 83 22.84 -1.55 4.83
C PRO A 83 21.54 -0.96 4.28
N VAL A 84 20.47 -1.04 5.06
CA VAL A 84 19.21 -0.34 4.75
C VAL A 84 19.44 1.16 4.92
N PRO A 85 19.23 1.99 3.89
CA PRO A 85 19.28 3.44 4.04
C PRO A 85 18.26 3.93 5.06
N LEU A 86 18.56 5.03 5.74
CA LEU A 86 17.73 5.55 6.83
C LEU A 86 16.25 5.71 6.43
N LEU A 87 15.35 5.21 7.30
CA LEU A 87 13.90 5.21 7.10
C LEU A 87 13.22 6.30 7.93
N LEU A 88 13.31 7.55 7.48
CA LEU A 88 12.62 8.68 8.15
C LEU A 88 11.11 8.71 7.91
N ASP A 89 10.68 8.42 6.68
CA ASP A 89 9.27 8.45 6.26
C ASP A 89 8.93 7.26 5.32
N PRO A 90 9.12 6.01 5.78
CA PRO A 90 9.01 4.86 4.92
C PRO A 90 7.59 4.64 4.39
N VAL A 91 7.51 4.10 3.18
CA VAL A 91 6.26 3.90 2.47
C VAL A 91 6.00 2.43 2.16
N ALA A 92 4.74 2.04 2.12
CA ALA A 92 4.31 0.75 1.60
C ALA A 92 3.04 0.95 0.77
N VAL A 93 2.79 0.08 -0.19
CA VAL A 93 1.52 0.10 -0.93
C VAL A 93 0.75 -1.19 -0.72
N VAL A 94 -0.56 -1.05 -0.54
CA VAL A 94 -1.50 -2.18 -0.59
C VAL A 94 -2.06 -2.27 -2.01
N ASN A 95 -2.01 -3.45 -2.63
CA ASN A 95 -2.55 -3.63 -3.98
C ASN A 95 -4.06 -3.85 -3.91
N ALA A 96 -4.87 -2.86 -4.28
CA ALA A 96 -6.33 -2.96 -4.22
C ALA A 96 -6.89 -4.02 -5.18
N GLY A 97 -6.25 -4.26 -6.32
CA GLY A 97 -6.74 -5.19 -7.36
C GLY A 97 -6.86 -6.64 -6.88
N VAL A 98 -6.03 -7.08 -5.92
CA VAL A 98 -6.06 -8.46 -5.41
C VAL A 98 -7.15 -8.73 -4.36
N PHE A 99 -7.94 -7.70 -4.01
CA PHE A 99 -9.03 -7.79 -3.04
C PHE A 99 -10.42 -7.80 -3.69
N VAL A 100 -10.50 -7.91 -5.01
CA VAL A 100 -11.78 -8.17 -5.69
C VAL A 100 -12.04 -9.67 -5.75
N SER A 101 -13.20 -10.09 -5.24
CA SER A 101 -13.69 -11.47 -5.35
C SER A 101 -14.63 -11.61 -6.54
N ASP A 102 -14.57 -12.75 -7.23
CA ASP A 102 -15.32 -13.05 -8.46
C ASP A 102 -15.21 -11.94 -9.53
N PRO A 103 -13.97 -11.57 -9.93
CA PRO A 103 -13.72 -10.44 -10.80
C PRO A 103 -14.37 -10.62 -12.18
N HIS A 104 -14.83 -9.50 -12.76
CA HIS A 104 -15.49 -9.43 -14.07
C HIS A 104 -16.80 -10.23 -14.16
N THR A 105 -17.46 -10.45 -13.02
CA THR A 105 -18.79 -11.08 -12.94
C THR A 105 -19.80 -10.15 -12.27
N ASP A 106 -21.10 -10.45 -12.40
CA ASP A 106 -22.16 -9.72 -11.70
C ASP A 106 -22.09 -9.87 -10.16
N SER A 107 -21.32 -10.84 -9.66
CA SER A 107 -21.07 -11.07 -8.23
C SER A 107 -19.76 -10.42 -7.74
N ALA A 108 -19.10 -9.62 -8.59
CA ALA A 108 -17.85 -8.96 -8.27
C ALA A 108 -18.02 -8.03 -7.06
N ARG A 109 -17.15 -8.19 -6.07
CA ARG A 109 -17.20 -7.41 -4.81
C ARG A 109 -15.80 -7.13 -4.29
N PHE A 110 -15.63 -5.92 -3.75
CA PHE A 110 -14.39 -5.55 -3.08
C PHE A 110 -14.42 -6.05 -1.64
N ASP A 111 -13.41 -6.79 -1.24
CA ASP A 111 -13.27 -7.30 0.12
C ASP A 111 -12.63 -6.24 1.02
N HIS A 112 -13.47 -5.30 1.47
CA HIS A 112 -13.07 -4.20 2.35
C HIS A 112 -12.42 -4.71 3.65
N THR A 113 -12.92 -5.81 4.22
CA THR A 113 -12.39 -6.38 5.47
C THR A 113 -10.97 -6.89 5.31
N ARG A 114 -10.70 -7.69 4.27
CA ARG A 114 -9.33 -8.18 4.01
C ARG A 114 -8.39 -7.06 3.60
N PHE A 115 -8.87 -6.06 2.87
CA PHE A 115 -8.06 -4.92 2.48
C PHE A 115 -7.64 -4.08 3.70
N SER A 116 -8.58 -3.76 4.61
CA SER A 116 -8.29 -3.08 5.88
C SER A 116 -7.31 -3.88 6.74
N ALA A 117 -7.47 -5.21 6.81
CA ALA A 117 -6.54 -6.07 7.54
C ALA A 117 -5.12 -6.06 6.95
N ALA A 118 -4.99 -6.00 5.62
CA ALA A 118 -3.69 -5.85 4.96
C ALA A 118 -3.07 -4.46 5.23
N ALA A 119 -3.87 -3.40 5.23
CA ALA A 119 -3.43 -2.05 5.59
C ALA A 119 -2.89 -1.99 7.03
N ALA A 120 -3.58 -2.64 7.99
CA ALA A 120 -3.11 -2.75 9.37
C ALA A 120 -1.76 -3.49 9.47
N VAL A 121 -1.59 -4.57 8.70
CA VAL A 121 -0.31 -5.29 8.61
C VAL A 121 0.79 -4.41 7.99
N ALA A 122 0.45 -3.58 7.00
CA ALA A 122 1.41 -2.66 6.38
C ALA A 122 1.92 -1.61 7.38
N VAL A 123 1.05 -1.07 8.24
CA VAL A 123 1.47 -0.17 9.33
C VAL A 123 2.44 -0.86 10.27
N ARG A 124 2.13 -2.08 10.74
CA ARG A 124 3.05 -2.83 11.61
C ARG A 124 4.38 -3.16 10.95
N MET A 125 4.35 -3.53 9.67
CA MET A 125 5.55 -3.81 8.90
C MET A 125 6.46 -2.57 8.79
N LEU A 126 5.89 -1.39 8.54
CA LEU A 126 6.65 -0.15 8.47
C LEU A 126 7.16 0.30 9.85
N ASP A 127 6.35 0.16 10.89
CA ASP A 127 6.75 0.40 12.28
C ASP A 127 7.97 -0.48 12.66
N ASP A 128 7.87 -1.78 12.41
CA ASP A 128 8.98 -2.71 12.64
C ASP A 128 10.22 -2.36 11.81
N ALA A 129 10.03 -1.87 10.57
CA ALA A 129 11.14 -1.39 9.75
C ALA A 129 11.85 -0.19 10.36
N VAL A 130 11.09 0.76 10.95
CA VAL A 130 11.68 1.91 11.66
C VAL A 130 12.36 1.45 12.95
N MET A 131 11.80 0.48 13.69
CA MET A 131 12.45 -0.05 14.88
C MET A 131 13.78 -0.77 14.56
N GLU A 132 13.87 -1.43 13.41
CA GLU A 132 15.06 -2.19 13.01
C GLU A 132 16.11 -1.32 12.28
N PHE A 133 15.67 -0.33 11.50
CA PHE A 133 16.55 0.43 10.58
C PHE A 133 16.43 1.97 10.69
N GLY A 134 15.62 2.47 11.62
CA GLY A 134 15.41 3.90 11.85
C GLY A 134 16.46 4.54 12.75
N VAL A 135 16.19 5.77 13.18
CA VAL A 135 17.00 6.47 14.20
C VAL A 135 16.52 6.13 15.61
N GLU A 136 17.45 6.17 16.58
CA GLU A 136 17.10 6.30 18.00
C GLU A 136 16.23 7.57 18.16
N ASP A 137 15.07 7.47 18.81
CA ASP A 137 14.05 8.52 18.97
C ASP A 137 13.15 8.87 17.76
N ALA A 138 12.83 7.90 16.90
CA ALA A 138 11.93 8.09 15.76
C ALA A 138 10.42 8.33 16.10
N LEU A 139 10.04 8.51 17.38
CA LEU A 139 8.64 8.65 17.81
C LEU A 139 8.20 10.12 17.95
N PRO A 140 6.97 10.48 17.55
CA PRO A 140 6.03 9.67 16.77
C PRO A 140 6.49 9.44 15.32
N MET A 141 6.31 8.22 14.83
CA MET A 141 6.77 7.83 13.49
C MET A 141 5.90 8.43 12.40
N ARG A 142 6.53 8.85 11.30
CA ARG A 142 5.82 9.28 10.09
C ARG A 142 5.81 8.14 9.09
N LEU A 143 4.66 7.52 8.87
CA LEU A 143 4.51 6.41 7.92
C LEU A 143 3.67 6.83 6.71
N GLY A 144 3.88 6.17 5.57
CA GLY A 144 3.11 6.38 4.36
C GLY A 144 2.58 5.08 3.76
N VAL A 145 1.41 4.62 4.21
CA VAL A 145 0.70 3.52 3.55
C VAL A 145 -0.17 4.09 2.43
N GLY A 146 0.12 3.69 1.21
CA GLY A 146 -0.63 4.03 0.01
C GLY A 146 -1.30 2.82 -0.62
N MET A 147 -1.73 2.97 -1.88
CA MET A 147 -2.26 1.87 -2.67
C MET A 147 -1.75 1.91 -4.12
N VAL A 148 -1.74 0.74 -4.75
CA VAL A 148 -1.68 0.56 -6.21
C VAL A 148 -2.89 -0.29 -6.62
N GLY A 149 -3.14 -0.41 -7.92
CA GLY A 149 -4.20 -1.28 -8.43
C GLY A 149 -5.62 -0.76 -8.23
N LEU A 150 -5.83 0.55 -8.02
CA LEU A 150 -7.19 1.10 -7.96
C LEU A 150 -7.91 0.93 -9.30
N GLY A 151 -7.24 1.23 -10.41
CA GLY A 151 -7.77 1.02 -11.76
C GLY A 151 -8.09 -0.44 -12.01
N ASP A 152 -7.24 -1.37 -11.55
CA ASP A 152 -7.50 -2.81 -11.60
C ASP A 152 -8.71 -3.23 -10.78
N ALA A 153 -8.86 -2.68 -9.56
CA ALA A 153 -10.02 -2.97 -8.73
C ALA A 153 -11.32 -2.49 -9.39
N LEU A 154 -11.33 -1.28 -9.97
CA LEU A 154 -12.48 -0.74 -10.70
C LEU A 154 -12.85 -1.61 -11.91
N ASP A 155 -11.86 -1.98 -12.73
CA ASP A 155 -12.02 -2.87 -13.87
C ASP A 155 -12.60 -4.24 -13.45
N ALA A 156 -12.01 -4.87 -12.43
CA ALA A 156 -12.46 -6.14 -11.91
C ALA A 156 -13.86 -6.09 -11.29
N LEU A 157 -14.32 -4.92 -10.81
CA LEU A 157 -15.68 -4.68 -10.31
C LEU A 157 -16.69 -4.36 -11.43
N GLY A 158 -16.27 -4.30 -12.69
CA GLY A 158 -17.10 -3.85 -13.81
C GLY A 158 -17.45 -2.35 -13.72
N VAL A 159 -16.68 -1.56 -12.98
CA VAL A 159 -16.86 -0.12 -12.85
C VAL A 159 -15.94 0.59 -13.82
N VAL A 160 -16.52 1.10 -14.91
CA VAL A 160 -15.79 1.91 -15.88
C VAL A 160 -15.17 3.12 -15.17
N TYR A 161 -13.86 3.33 -15.36
CA TYR A 161 -13.11 4.36 -14.64
C TYR A 161 -13.68 5.78 -14.87
N GLY A 162 -14.11 6.09 -16.10
CA GLY A 162 -14.77 7.35 -16.45
C GLY A 162 -16.24 7.48 -16.02
N SER A 163 -16.83 6.46 -15.39
CA SER A 163 -18.23 6.53 -14.95
C SER A 163 -18.43 7.42 -13.73
N SER A 164 -19.64 7.96 -13.55
CA SER A 164 -20.01 8.70 -12.34
C SER A 164 -19.99 7.86 -11.06
N ARG A 165 -19.94 6.53 -11.17
CA ARG A 165 -19.84 5.58 -10.04
C ARG A 165 -18.42 5.45 -9.49
N SER A 166 -17.39 5.67 -10.33
CA SER A 166 -15.99 5.43 -9.96
C SER A 166 -15.50 6.24 -8.74
N PRO A 167 -15.88 7.52 -8.53
CA PRO A 167 -15.43 8.28 -7.36
C PRO A 167 -15.94 7.70 -6.05
N ALA A 168 -17.21 7.27 -6.00
CA ALA A 168 -17.79 6.69 -4.80
C ALA A 168 -17.12 5.35 -4.42
N VAL A 169 -16.85 4.50 -5.41
CA VAL A 169 -16.16 3.21 -5.20
C VAL A 169 -14.71 3.45 -4.75
N ALA A 170 -13.99 4.37 -5.40
CA ALA A 170 -12.63 4.74 -5.01
C ALA A 170 -12.56 5.34 -3.59
N GLY A 171 -13.52 6.19 -3.24
CA GLY A 171 -13.65 6.77 -1.90
C GLY A 171 -13.87 5.69 -0.83
N GLY A 172 -14.71 4.69 -1.09
CA GLY A 172 -14.91 3.57 -0.16
C GLY A 172 -13.66 2.68 0.01
N ILE A 173 -12.91 2.44 -1.07
CA ILE A 173 -11.62 1.73 -0.99
C ILE A 173 -10.61 2.54 -0.17
N ALA A 174 -10.49 3.84 -0.41
CA ALA A 174 -9.59 4.72 0.35
C ALA A 174 -9.97 4.81 1.84
N GLN A 175 -11.28 4.88 2.15
CA GLN A 175 -11.77 4.79 3.52
C GLN A 175 -11.31 3.50 4.20
N SER A 176 -11.38 2.37 3.49
CA SER A 176 -10.96 1.07 4.04
C SER A 176 -9.45 1.02 4.30
N LEU A 177 -8.64 1.57 3.38
CA LEU A 177 -7.20 1.73 3.59
C LEU A 177 -6.94 2.51 4.88
N ALA A 178 -7.57 3.68 5.01
CA ALA A 178 -7.40 4.55 6.16
C ALA A 178 -7.81 3.84 7.46
N MET A 179 -9.03 3.30 7.54
CA MET A 179 -9.51 2.64 8.76
C MET A 179 -8.63 1.47 9.17
N GLY A 180 -8.16 0.67 8.22
CA GLY A 180 -7.20 -0.40 8.48
C GLY A 180 -5.87 0.10 9.02
N CYS A 181 -5.31 1.17 8.43
CA CYS A 181 -4.11 1.79 8.95
C CYS A 181 -4.29 2.33 10.37
N LEU A 182 -5.42 2.99 10.65
CA LEU A 182 -5.72 3.51 11.98
C LEU A 182 -5.82 2.38 13.00
N GLN A 183 -6.53 1.32 12.68
CA GLN A 183 -6.65 0.16 13.55
C GLN A 183 -5.27 -0.45 13.87
N GLY A 184 -4.42 -0.64 12.85
CA GLY A 184 -3.05 -1.13 13.06
C GLY A 184 -2.21 -0.20 13.95
N SER A 185 -2.34 1.11 13.75
CA SER A 185 -1.67 2.12 14.56
C SER A 185 -2.11 2.10 16.02
N LEU A 186 -3.42 1.98 16.27
CA LEU A 186 -3.99 1.93 17.62
C LEU A 186 -3.54 0.66 18.37
N ILE A 187 -3.56 -0.49 17.70
CA ILE A 187 -3.05 -1.75 18.29
C ILE A 187 -1.58 -1.59 18.68
N LEU A 188 -0.75 -1.02 17.80
CA LEU A 188 0.67 -0.81 18.09
C LEU A 188 0.92 0.20 19.23
N ALA A 189 0.10 1.25 19.31
CA ALA A 189 0.18 2.21 20.40
C ALA A 189 -0.15 1.55 21.75
N ASP A 190 -1.13 0.64 21.78
CA ASP A 190 -1.45 -0.16 22.98
C ASP A 190 -0.32 -1.14 23.33
N GLU A 191 0.23 -1.84 22.33
CA GLU A 191 1.29 -2.84 22.53
C GLU A 191 2.64 -2.23 22.96
N ARG A 192 2.98 -1.04 22.46
CA ARG A 192 4.36 -0.49 22.53
C ARG A 192 4.44 0.93 23.07
N GLY A 193 3.32 1.57 23.36
CA GLY A 193 3.26 2.98 23.70
C GLY A 193 3.54 3.91 22.52
N GLY A 194 3.58 5.21 22.81
CA GLY A 194 3.86 6.27 21.86
C GLY A 194 4.96 7.22 22.36
N GLY A 195 5.27 8.22 21.54
CA GLY A 195 6.15 9.33 21.89
C GLY A 195 5.39 10.51 22.48
N ARG A 196 5.92 11.71 22.25
CA ARG A 196 5.30 12.97 22.67
C ARG A 196 4.03 13.29 21.89
N ASP A 197 3.13 14.02 22.52
CA ASP A 197 2.00 14.63 21.82
C ASP A 197 2.48 15.73 20.85
N GLU A 198 2.04 15.65 19.60
CA GLU A 198 2.35 16.63 18.54
C GLU A 198 1.26 17.70 18.37
N GLY A 199 0.19 17.65 19.17
CA GLY A 199 -0.90 18.63 19.12
C GLY A 199 -1.51 18.72 17.71
N ASP A 200 -1.51 19.92 17.12
CA ASP A 200 -2.13 20.21 15.83
C ASP A 200 -1.46 19.56 14.61
N TYR A 201 -0.29 18.92 14.80
CA TYR A 201 0.48 18.28 13.72
C TYR A 201 0.43 16.74 13.76
N GLY A 202 -0.15 16.17 14.81
CA GLY A 202 -0.23 14.74 15.03
C GLY A 202 -1.44 14.06 14.37
N LEU A 203 -1.54 12.75 14.58
CA LEU A 203 -2.59 11.92 14.00
C LEU A 203 -4.00 12.39 14.40
N SER A 204 -4.19 12.79 15.66
CA SER A 204 -5.47 13.31 16.16
C SER A 204 -5.96 14.50 15.34
N ALA A 205 -5.09 15.47 15.07
CA ALA A 205 -5.44 16.67 14.30
C ALA A 205 -5.78 16.35 12.84
N LEU A 206 -5.06 15.42 12.21
CA LEU A 206 -5.32 14.95 10.85
C LEU A 206 -6.65 14.21 10.71
N TRP A 207 -7.11 13.58 11.79
CA TRP A 207 -8.27 12.69 11.78
C TRP A 207 -9.53 13.31 12.40
N LYS A 208 -9.45 14.50 13.00
CA LYS A 208 -10.54 15.17 13.75
C LYS A 208 -11.85 15.37 12.98
N HIS A 209 -11.79 15.44 11.65
CA HIS A 209 -12.97 15.64 10.79
C HIS A 209 -13.48 14.35 10.14
N ARG A 210 -12.82 13.21 10.38
CA ARG A 210 -13.25 11.91 9.86
C ARG A 210 -14.30 11.32 10.80
N ALA A 211 -15.35 10.75 10.23
CA ALA A 211 -16.32 10.00 11.02
C ALA A 211 -15.67 8.69 11.51
N LEU A 212 -15.41 8.63 12.82
CA LEU A 212 -14.82 7.48 13.50
C LEU A 212 -15.89 6.77 14.34
N SER A 213 -15.80 5.45 14.43
CA SER A 213 -16.69 4.65 15.27
C SER A 213 -16.20 4.59 16.71
N GLY A 214 -17.10 4.82 17.68
CA GLY A 214 -16.96 4.46 19.10
C GLY A 214 -15.52 4.48 19.63
N SER A 215 -14.98 3.29 19.94
CA SER A 215 -13.66 3.12 20.53
C SER A 215 -12.49 3.73 19.74
N MET A 216 -12.59 3.85 18.42
CA MET A 216 -11.55 4.52 17.62
C MET A 216 -11.55 6.03 17.86
N ALA A 217 -12.74 6.64 17.97
CA ALA A 217 -12.85 8.07 18.26
C ALA A 217 -12.25 8.40 19.65
N ASP A 218 -12.43 7.50 20.62
CA ASP A 218 -11.89 7.65 21.97
C ASP A 218 -10.37 7.41 22.04
N ALA A 219 -9.85 6.48 21.22
CA ALA A 219 -8.45 6.08 21.27
C ALA A 219 -7.51 7.01 20.45
N VAL A 220 -8.00 7.59 19.34
CA VAL A 220 -7.19 8.46 18.46
C VAL A 220 -6.52 9.65 19.17
N PRO A 221 -7.21 10.40 20.05
CA PRO A 221 -6.60 11.51 20.79
C PRO A 221 -5.38 11.12 21.63
N HIS A 222 -5.30 9.84 22.03
CA HIS A 222 -4.25 9.30 22.88
C HIS A 222 -3.16 8.54 22.10
N ASN A 223 -3.27 8.48 20.77
CA ASN A 223 -2.31 7.79 19.93
C ASN A 223 -1.15 8.71 19.54
N HIS A 224 -0.02 8.53 20.22
CA HIS A 224 1.22 9.26 19.96
C HIS A 224 2.31 8.38 19.36
N ARG A 225 1.97 7.20 18.84
CA ARG A 225 2.96 6.31 18.22
C ARG A 225 3.28 6.73 16.79
N HIS A 226 2.26 7.12 16.05
CA HIS A 226 2.38 7.52 14.66
C HIS A 226 1.81 8.93 14.47
N ALA A 227 2.52 9.76 13.72
CA ALA A 227 2.10 11.11 13.38
C ALA A 227 1.23 11.16 12.11
N CYS A 228 1.51 10.27 11.14
CA CYS A 228 0.73 10.10 9.93
C CYS A 228 0.77 8.64 9.48
N LEU A 229 -0.28 8.21 8.77
CA LEU A 229 -0.46 6.82 8.36
C LEU A 229 -0.66 6.64 6.86
N THR A 230 -1.38 7.56 6.21
CA THR A 230 -1.80 7.39 4.82
C THR A 230 -1.14 8.40 3.88
N ARG A 231 -0.53 7.89 2.81
CA ARG A 231 0.11 8.69 1.76
C ARG A 231 -0.07 7.99 0.42
N ILE A 232 -0.84 8.58 -0.48
CA ILE A 232 -1.05 8.05 -1.83
C ILE A 232 -0.36 8.98 -2.83
N GLY A 233 0.80 8.54 -3.31
CA GLY A 233 1.55 9.17 -4.39
C GLY A 233 1.92 8.12 -5.44
N ARG A 234 2.53 8.57 -6.53
CA ARG A 234 2.99 7.66 -7.60
C ARG A 234 4.07 6.70 -7.10
N GLN A 235 3.92 5.43 -7.45
CA GLN A 235 4.80 4.33 -7.08
C GLN A 235 5.03 3.39 -8.29
N PRO A 236 5.54 3.91 -9.43
CA PRO A 236 5.57 3.17 -10.69
C PRO A 236 6.42 1.90 -10.64
N GLU A 237 7.49 1.88 -9.85
CA GLU A 237 8.29 0.66 -9.64
C GLU A 237 7.50 -0.41 -8.88
N LEU A 238 6.77 -0.04 -7.83
CA LEU A 238 5.97 -0.98 -7.06
C LEU A 238 4.77 -1.46 -7.88
N ALA A 239 4.11 -0.56 -8.62
CA ALA A 239 3.02 -0.88 -9.52
C ALA A 239 3.45 -1.89 -10.60
N ARG A 240 4.59 -1.65 -11.25
CA ARG A 240 5.19 -2.58 -12.22
C ARG A 240 5.60 -3.89 -11.57
N LEU A 241 6.24 -3.87 -10.39
CA LEU A 241 6.61 -5.09 -9.65
C LEU A 241 5.37 -5.93 -9.30
N ALA A 242 4.25 -5.28 -8.99
CA ALA A 242 2.95 -5.91 -8.73
C ALA A 242 2.24 -6.41 -10.00
N ASN A 243 2.99 -6.94 -10.96
CA ASN A 243 2.50 -7.44 -12.25
C ASN A 243 1.82 -6.39 -13.12
N GLY A 244 2.37 -5.17 -13.16
CA GLY A 244 1.82 -4.10 -13.99
C GLY A 244 0.49 -3.55 -13.49
N ALA A 245 0.25 -3.60 -12.17
CA ALA A 245 -0.92 -2.95 -11.56
C ALA A 245 -0.95 -1.45 -11.91
N SER A 246 -2.14 -0.85 -11.94
CA SER A 246 -2.32 0.58 -12.15
C SER A 246 -1.63 1.37 -11.05
N ASP A 247 -0.89 2.42 -11.41
CA ASP A 247 -0.15 3.21 -10.43
C ASP A 247 -1.06 4.16 -9.64
N ALA A 248 -0.96 4.12 -8.31
CA ALA A 248 -1.74 4.94 -7.39
C ALA A 248 -3.25 4.94 -7.71
N LEU A 249 -3.77 6.09 -8.15
CA LEU A 249 -5.18 6.32 -8.49
C LEU A 249 -5.45 6.30 -9.99
N GLU A 250 -4.45 6.00 -10.81
CA GLU A 250 -4.52 6.09 -12.27
C GLU A 250 -5.33 4.92 -12.86
N PRO A 251 -5.92 5.10 -14.06
CA PRO A 251 -6.64 4.02 -14.72
C PRO A 251 -5.71 2.86 -15.11
N LYS A 252 -6.30 1.67 -15.22
CA LYS A 252 -5.59 0.49 -15.74
C LYS A 252 -5.26 0.67 -17.22
N VAL A 253 -4.02 0.34 -17.61
CA VAL A 253 -3.57 0.41 -19.00
C VAL A 253 -4.27 -0.67 -19.83
N GLY A 254 -4.67 -0.32 -21.06
CA GLY A 254 -5.31 -1.26 -21.99
C GLY A 254 -6.79 -1.55 -21.71
N VAL A 255 -7.39 -0.90 -20.71
CA VAL A 255 -8.84 -1.02 -20.41
C VAL A 255 -9.59 0.23 -20.86
N PRO A 256 -10.76 0.08 -21.52
CA PRO A 256 -11.60 1.22 -21.90
C PRO A 256 -11.95 2.11 -20.70
N ILE A 257 -11.64 3.40 -20.82
CA ILE A 257 -11.91 4.40 -19.76
C ILE A 257 -13.33 4.98 -19.90
N SER A 258 -13.95 4.82 -21.07
CA SER A 258 -15.31 5.26 -21.38
C SER A 258 -16.16 4.09 -21.87
N SER A 259 -17.44 4.06 -21.51
CA SER A 259 -18.40 3.06 -21.99
C SER A 259 -18.98 3.39 -23.35
N GLY A 260 -18.60 4.51 -23.97
CA GLY A 260 -19.15 4.98 -25.25
C GLY A 260 -20.56 5.58 -25.16
N ASP A 261 -21.12 5.69 -23.95
CA ASP A 261 -22.41 6.32 -23.67
C ASP A 261 -22.22 7.80 -23.31
N GLU A 262 -23.16 8.68 -23.69
CA GLU A 262 -23.04 10.15 -23.56
C GLU A 262 -22.86 10.63 -22.10
N ARG A 263 -23.13 9.77 -21.11
CA ARG A 263 -23.02 10.04 -19.67
C ARG A 263 -21.66 9.68 -19.04
N THR A 264 -20.62 9.49 -19.85
CA THR A 264 -19.26 9.21 -19.34
C THR A 264 -18.49 10.52 -19.10
N LEU A 265 -17.84 10.65 -17.94
CA LEU A 265 -16.93 11.77 -17.67
C LEU A 265 -15.72 11.68 -18.60
N SER A 266 -15.11 12.83 -18.93
CA SER A 266 -13.76 12.80 -19.51
C SER A 266 -12.78 12.16 -18.52
N VAL A 267 -11.70 11.55 -19.03
CA VAL A 267 -10.70 10.88 -18.19
C VAL A 267 -10.15 11.82 -17.12
N ASP A 268 -9.83 13.06 -17.50
CA ASP A 268 -9.33 14.05 -16.55
C ASP A 268 -10.39 14.48 -15.53
N ALA A 269 -11.67 14.55 -15.91
CA ALA A 269 -12.76 14.83 -14.97
C ALA A 269 -12.92 13.68 -13.96
N ALA A 270 -12.91 12.43 -14.43
CA ALA A 270 -12.95 11.25 -13.57
C ALA A 270 -11.77 11.21 -12.59
N ARG A 271 -10.54 11.45 -13.08
CA ARG A 271 -9.33 11.52 -12.25
C ARG A 271 -9.43 12.58 -11.16
N ARG A 272 -9.96 13.77 -11.48
CA ARG A 272 -10.22 14.82 -10.47
C ARG A 272 -11.28 14.40 -9.46
N MET A 273 -12.40 13.84 -9.91
CA MET A 273 -13.48 13.42 -9.00
C MET A 273 -13.04 12.27 -8.08
N ILE A 274 -12.29 11.30 -8.59
CA ILE A 274 -11.70 10.22 -7.78
C ILE A 274 -10.75 10.81 -6.73
N ARG A 275 -9.83 11.70 -7.11
CA ARG A 275 -8.93 12.36 -6.13
C ARG A 275 -9.72 13.10 -5.06
N ASN A 276 -10.77 13.83 -5.42
CA ASN A 276 -11.63 14.53 -4.46
C ASN A 276 -12.34 13.55 -3.50
N ALA A 277 -12.79 12.40 -3.97
CA ALA A 277 -13.43 11.37 -3.14
C ALA A 277 -12.43 10.63 -2.23
N VAL A 278 -11.18 10.53 -2.65
CA VAL A 278 -10.10 9.83 -1.91
C VAL A 278 -9.43 10.75 -0.88
N GLN A 279 -9.22 12.03 -1.19
CA GLN A 279 -8.48 12.99 -0.37
C GLN A 279 -8.88 13.04 1.12
N PRO A 280 -10.17 12.95 1.50
CA PRO A 280 -10.57 12.94 2.91
C PRO A 280 -9.93 11.81 3.72
N TRP A 281 -9.48 10.74 3.07
CA TRP A 281 -8.90 9.53 3.69
C TRP A 281 -7.38 9.43 3.53
N VAL A 282 -6.72 10.50 3.07
CA VAL A 282 -5.27 10.56 2.91
C VAL A 282 -4.72 11.70 3.76
N ASP A 283 -3.71 11.41 4.59
CA ASP A 283 -3.14 12.37 5.53
C ASP A 283 -2.26 13.42 4.82
N SER A 284 -1.70 13.07 3.67
CA SER A 284 -1.00 13.99 2.77
C SER A 284 -1.91 14.54 1.67
N LEU A 285 -1.58 15.72 1.14
CA LEU A 285 -2.18 16.19 -0.10
C LEU A 285 -1.86 15.22 -1.24
N LEU A 286 -2.87 14.86 -2.02
CA LEU A 286 -2.70 14.11 -3.25
C LEU A 286 -2.05 15.01 -4.30
N ASP A 287 -1.13 14.45 -5.07
CA ASP A 287 -0.56 15.15 -6.22
C ASP A 287 -1.69 15.61 -7.17
N PRO A 288 -1.57 16.79 -7.80
CA PRO A 288 -2.49 17.16 -8.86
C PRO A 288 -2.39 16.14 -10.01
N ALA A 289 -3.53 15.80 -10.62
CA ALA A 289 -3.53 14.95 -11.79
C ALA A 289 -2.84 15.70 -12.96
N ALA A 290 -1.63 15.29 -13.34
CA ALA A 290 -1.01 15.73 -14.60
C ALA A 290 -1.92 15.34 -15.78
N PRO A 291 -1.99 16.10 -16.89
CA PRO A 291 -2.85 15.77 -18.03
C PRO A 291 -2.71 14.31 -18.47
N TYR A 292 -3.84 13.63 -18.68
CA TYR A 292 -3.79 12.23 -19.08
C TYR A 292 -3.18 12.09 -20.47
N ALA A 293 -2.00 11.48 -20.56
CA ALA A 293 -1.38 11.07 -21.81
C ALA A 293 -1.56 9.55 -21.94
N PRO A 294 -2.38 9.05 -22.89
CA PRO A 294 -2.52 7.62 -23.09
C PRO A 294 -1.15 7.05 -23.48
N VAL A 295 -0.78 5.94 -22.85
CA VAL A 295 0.37 5.14 -23.29
C VAL A 295 0.02 4.61 -24.68
N ARG A 296 0.66 5.15 -25.73
CA ARG A 296 0.54 4.58 -27.07
C ARG A 296 1.13 3.17 -26.99
N SER A 297 0.35 2.15 -27.32
CA SER A 297 0.94 0.84 -27.60
C SER A 297 1.86 1.03 -28.80
N GLU A 298 3.17 0.86 -28.61
CA GLU A 298 4.03 0.60 -29.76
C GLU A 298 3.52 -0.70 -30.38
N ALA A 299 3.08 -0.60 -31.63
CA ALA A 299 2.57 -1.70 -32.44
C ALA A 299 3.72 -2.54 -32.99
#